data_AF-V3ZAC2-F1
#
_entry.id   AF-V3ZAC2-F1
#
_cell.length_a   1.000
_cell.length_b   1.000
_cell.length_c   1.000
_cell.angle_alpha   90.00
_cell.angle_beta   90.00
_cell.angle_gamma   90.00
#
_symmetry.space_group_name_H-M   'P 1'
#
loop_
_entity.id
_entity.type
_entity.pdbx_description
1 polymer ?
#
loop_
_entity_poly.entity_id
_entity_poly.type
_entity_poly.pdbx_seq_one_letter_code
_entity_poly.pdbx_strand_id
1 'polypeptide(L)'
;MIFKYVDASAWIYYYYTVSLFSVTSSNIVNYTIYNYNQNLNSTVDFVDSELRPSLNLSRESESDVIEQFLEQVELYKKNKGNCTPGTHHNLGKGVKTQYGLYRFKNQALVAVNRANFLTRIWKKAEPGVLESEYLFYTQVRSIVESDPDIFAAGNCYDAREFKAEYFLYCPYAHRMDNGEINVKDLSLEYHYLGNSSEWFISARMISSNLSNFNFTVGTEQWRINDNTSGSYEYDSTITVTYEHGHWSLPYFDCGGGNIWMMTYTVPFFGYSNGTFKFK
;
A
#
# COMPACT_ATOMS: atom_id res chain seq x y z
N MET A 1 -0.68 6.98 2.98
CA MET A 1 -1.41 5.71 2.82
C MET A 1 -2.34 5.79 1.62
N ILE A 2 -2.43 4.73 0.82
CA ILE A 2 -3.38 4.63 -0.29
C ILE A 2 -4.19 3.35 -0.14
N PHE A 3 -5.49 3.48 -0.33
CA PHE A 3 -6.51 2.46 -0.18
C PHE A 3 -7.11 2.19 -1.57
N LYS A 4 -6.97 0.96 -2.05
CA LYS A 4 -7.42 0.56 -3.38
C LYS A 4 -8.61 -0.37 -3.29
N TYR A 5 -9.69 0.03 -3.97
CA TYR A 5 -10.84 -0.84 -4.14
C TYR A 5 -10.42 -2.07 -4.93
N VAL A 6 -10.81 -3.23 -4.42
CA VAL A 6 -10.73 -4.44 -5.21
C VAL A 6 -12.03 -5.18 -5.12
N ASP A 7 -12.68 -5.35 -6.27
CA ASP A 7 -13.84 -6.20 -6.34
C ASP A 7 -13.41 -7.65 -6.07
N ALA A 8 -14.05 -8.27 -5.08
CA ALA A 8 -13.79 -9.65 -4.71
C ALA A 8 -14.02 -10.59 -5.91
N SER A 9 -15.01 -10.32 -6.76
CA SER A 9 -15.22 -11.07 -8.00
C SER A 9 -14.05 -10.95 -8.99
N ALA A 10 -13.37 -9.81 -9.04
CA ALA A 10 -12.23 -9.62 -9.93
C ALA A 10 -11.03 -10.51 -9.54
N TRP A 11 -10.87 -10.85 -8.26
CA TRP A 11 -9.88 -11.84 -7.81
C TRP A 11 -10.24 -13.25 -8.27
N ILE A 12 -11.53 -13.59 -8.24
CA ILE A 12 -12.04 -14.91 -8.66
C ILE A 12 -11.82 -15.12 -10.15
N TYR A 13 -12.25 -14.15 -10.98
CA TYR A 13 -12.00 -14.20 -12.42
C TYR A 13 -10.50 -14.34 -12.73
N TYR A 14 -9.63 -13.66 -11.98
CA TYR A 14 -8.20 -13.76 -12.20
C TYR A 14 -7.58 -15.07 -11.70
N TYR A 15 -7.98 -15.58 -10.53
CA TYR A 15 -7.57 -16.90 -10.05
C TYR A 15 -7.94 -17.96 -11.07
N TYR A 16 -9.20 -17.98 -11.53
CA TYR A 16 -9.63 -18.89 -12.58
C TYR A 16 -8.86 -18.69 -13.89
N THR A 17 -8.54 -17.47 -14.34
CA THR A 17 -7.71 -17.31 -15.54
C THR A 17 -6.30 -17.87 -15.37
N VAL A 18 -5.66 -17.65 -14.22
CA VAL A 18 -4.31 -18.18 -13.94
C VAL A 18 -4.34 -19.72 -13.85
N SER A 19 -5.39 -20.30 -13.26
CA SER A 19 -5.59 -21.75 -13.17
C SER A 19 -6.04 -22.38 -14.50
N LEU A 20 -6.78 -21.63 -15.35
CA LEU A 20 -7.21 -22.05 -16.69
C LEU A 20 -6.11 -21.95 -17.75
N PHE A 21 -4.99 -21.26 -17.49
CA PHE A 21 -3.77 -21.38 -18.30
C PHE A 21 -2.98 -22.65 -17.92
N SER A 22 -3.65 -23.80 -17.93
CA SER A 22 -3.02 -25.11 -18.00
C SER A 22 -3.72 -25.98 -19.04
N VAL A 23 -3.00 -26.17 -20.15
CA VAL A 23 -3.23 -27.14 -21.24
C VAL A 23 -4.55 -27.00 -22.03
N THR A 24 -4.46 -26.26 -23.14
CA THR A 24 -4.97 -26.77 -24.42
C THR A 24 -3.79 -26.93 -25.37
N SER A 25 -3.57 -28.16 -25.81
CA SER A 25 -2.54 -28.56 -26.76
C SER A 25 -2.67 -27.87 -28.12
N SER A 26 -1.54 -27.83 -28.82
CA SER A 26 -1.32 -27.52 -30.24
C SER A 26 -1.62 -26.09 -30.70
N ASN A 27 -0.60 -25.23 -30.59
CA ASN A 27 -0.05 -24.56 -31.77
C ASN A 27 1.38 -24.08 -31.46
N ILE A 28 2.31 -24.52 -32.31
CA ILE A 28 3.72 -24.14 -32.26
C ILE A 28 3.81 -22.64 -32.58
N VAL A 29 4.25 -21.84 -31.62
CA VAL A 29 4.82 -20.52 -31.88
C VAL A 29 6.13 -20.44 -31.10
N ASN A 30 7.24 -20.42 -31.84
CA ASN A 30 8.59 -20.31 -31.32
C ASN A 30 8.75 -19.00 -30.54
N TYR A 31 9.07 -19.11 -29.25
CA TYR A 31 9.67 -18.01 -28.50
C TYR A 31 11.16 -18.31 -28.31
N THR A 32 12.01 -17.48 -28.91
CA THR A 32 13.45 -17.48 -28.68
C THR A 32 13.73 -16.99 -27.25
N ILE A 33 14.12 -17.92 -26.39
CA ILE A 33 14.69 -17.59 -25.08
C ILE A 33 16.16 -17.24 -25.30
N TYR A 34 16.54 -15.99 -25.06
CA TYR A 34 17.95 -15.62 -24.91
C TYR A 34 18.45 -16.13 -23.57
N ASN A 35 19.03 -17.33 -23.57
CA ASN A 35 19.79 -17.85 -22.43
C ASN A 35 21.21 -17.29 -22.48
N TYR A 36 21.52 -16.41 -21.54
CA TYR A 36 22.91 -16.06 -21.24
C TYR A 36 23.53 -17.19 -20.41
N ASN A 37 24.16 -18.14 -21.09
CA ASN A 37 24.96 -19.18 -20.43
C ASN A 37 26.30 -18.58 -19.99
N GLN A 38 26.57 -18.61 -18.69
CA GLN A 38 27.92 -18.85 -18.20
C GLN A 38 27.97 -20.20 -17.50
N ASN A 39 28.52 -21.17 -18.23
CA ASN A 39 29.40 -22.25 -17.82
C ASN A 39 29.27 -22.81 -16.39
N LEU A 40 28.83 -24.05 -16.30
CA LEU A 40 29.56 -25.12 -15.59
C LEU A 40 29.17 -26.48 -16.17
N ASN A 41 30.18 -27.16 -16.72
CA ASN A 41 30.14 -28.52 -17.24
C ASN A 41 29.89 -29.53 -16.11
N SER A 42 29.00 -30.50 -16.32
CA SER A 42 29.36 -31.93 -16.36
C SER A 42 28.12 -32.84 -16.42
N THR A 43 28.10 -33.64 -17.48
CA THR A 43 27.39 -34.91 -17.74
C THR A 43 27.21 -35.82 -16.51
N VAL A 44 26.05 -36.49 -16.34
CA VAL A 44 25.92 -37.97 -16.24
C VAL A 44 24.46 -38.41 -16.53
N ASP A 45 24.39 -39.34 -17.49
CA ASP A 45 23.43 -40.37 -17.92
C ASP A 45 22.13 -40.69 -17.17
N PHE A 46 21.15 -41.05 -18.01
CA PHE A 46 19.86 -41.67 -17.73
C PHE A 46 20.02 -43.09 -17.15
N VAL A 47 19.27 -43.39 -16.08
CA VAL A 47 18.82 -44.76 -15.74
C VAL A 47 17.34 -44.69 -15.34
N ASP A 48 16.53 -45.48 -16.04
CA ASP A 48 15.10 -45.66 -15.86
C ASP A 48 14.84 -46.76 -14.82
N SER A 49 14.05 -46.49 -13.77
CA SER A 49 13.20 -47.49 -13.12
C SER A 49 12.12 -46.84 -12.24
N GLU A 50 10.88 -47.09 -12.65
CA GLU A 50 9.65 -47.24 -11.84
C GLU A 50 9.58 -46.56 -10.46
N LEU A 51 8.81 -45.47 -10.39
CA LEU A 51 7.67 -45.36 -9.46
C LEU A 51 6.75 -44.25 -10.01
N ARG A 52 5.56 -44.59 -10.50
CA ARG A 52 4.49 -43.62 -10.72
C ARG A 52 3.63 -43.56 -9.45
N PRO A 53 3.79 -42.57 -8.56
CA PRO A 53 2.65 -42.15 -7.75
C PRO A 53 1.74 -41.35 -8.68
N SER A 54 0.52 -41.85 -8.85
CA SER A 54 -0.61 -41.09 -9.37
C SER A 54 -0.70 -39.74 -8.63
N LEU A 55 -0.30 -38.66 -9.30
CA LEU A 55 -0.65 -37.30 -8.90
C LEU A 55 -2.14 -37.10 -9.16
N ASN A 56 -2.98 -37.66 -8.29
CA ASN A 56 -4.25 -37.04 -7.95
C ASN A 56 -3.92 -35.87 -7.02
N LEU A 57 -3.38 -34.79 -7.58
CA LEU A 57 -3.34 -33.51 -6.89
C LEU A 57 -4.77 -32.96 -6.96
N SER A 58 -5.40 -32.96 -5.80
CA SER A 58 -6.80 -32.67 -5.53
C SER A 58 -7.27 -31.35 -6.14
N ARG A 59 -8.05 -31.48 -7.23
CA ARG A 59 -8.93 -30.44 -7.79
C ARG A 59 -10.00 -29.97 -6.79
N GLU A 60 -10.16 -30.69 -5.67
CA GLU A 60 -11.12 -30.39 -4.60
C GLU A 60 -10.66 -29.28 -3.62
N SER A 61 -9.38 -28.88 -3.61
CA SER A 61 -8.89 -27.88 -2.64
C SER A 61 -9.03 -26.42 -3.07
N GLU A 62 -9.16 -26.15 -4.38
CA GLU A 62 -9.13 -24.77 -4.92
C GLU A 62 -10.54 -24.18 -5.06
N SER A 63 -11.54 -25.02 -5.38
CA SER A 63 -12.96 -24.64 -5.43
C SER A 63 -13.50 -24.20 -4.06
N ASP A 64 -13.12 -24.92 -3.01
CA ASP A 64 -13.58 -24.69 -1.63
C ASP A 64 -13.08 -23.35 -1.09
N VAL A 65 -11.84 -22.94 -1.42
CA VAL A 65 -11.28 -21.64 -1.01
C VAL A 65 -12.03 -20.47 -1.66
N ILE A 66 -12.49 -20.62 -2.91
CA ILE A 66 -13.22 -19.58 -3.64
C ILE A 66 -14.66 -19.43 -3.12
N GLU A 67 -15.32 -20.55 -2.80
CA GLU A 67 -16.67 -20.55 -2.23
C GLU A 67 -16.67 -19.95 -0.82
N GLN A 68 -15.73 -20.37 0.04
CA GLN A 68 -15.51 -19.77 1.36
C GLN A 68 -15.20 -18.27 1.27
N PHE A 69 -14.43 -17.87 0.25
CA PHE A 69 -14.13 -16.47 -0.03
C PHE A 69 -15.39 -15.66 -0.37
N LEU A 70 -16.23 -16.17 -1.29
CA LEU A 70 -17.47 -15.50 -1.68
C LEU A 70 -18.45 -15.41 -0.52
N GLU A 71 -18.56 -16.48 0.27
CA GLU A 71 -19.41 -16.51 1.45
C GLU A 71 -18.99 -15.46 2.48
N GLN A 72 -17.68 -15.32 2.75
CA GLN A 72 -17.16 -14.27 3.62
C GLN A 72 -17.45 -12.87 3.07
N VAL A 73 -17.26 -12.65 1.77
CA VAL A 73 -17.55 -11.38 1.09
C VAL A 73 -19.02 -10.99 1.25
N GLU A 74 -19.94 -11.93 1.06
CA GLU A 74 -21.37 -11.70 1.24
C GLU A 74 -21.75 -11.48 2.71
N LEU A 75 -21.16 -12.24 3.62
CA LEU A 75 -21.44 -12.15 5.05
C LEU A 75 -21.05 -10.76 5.60
N TYR A 76 -19.87 -10.25 5.23
CA TYR A 76 -19.45 -8.91 5.65
C TYR A 76 -20.25 -7.79 4.97
N LYS A 77 -20.68 -7.99 3.71
CA LYS A 77 -21.62 -7.06 3.04
C LYS A 77 -22.98 -6.99 3.75
N LYS A 78 -23.49 -8.12 4.25
CA LYS A 78 -24.76 -8.18 5.01
C LYS A 78 -24.63 -7.59 6.42
N ASN A 79 -23.48 -7.76 7.07
CA ASN A 79 -23.26 -7.36 8.46
C ASN A 79 -22.60 -5.98 8.64
N LYS A 80 -22.69 -5.08 7.66
CA LYS A 80 -22.08 -3.73 7.70
C LYS A 80 -22.32 -2.98 9.03
N GLY A 81 -23.50 -3.11 9.63
CA GLY A 81 -23.87 -2.40 10.87
C GLY A 81 -23.20 -2.90 12.15
N ASN A 82 -22.70 -4.14 12.19
CA ASN A 82 -22.07 -4.76 13.37
C ASN A 82 -20.56 -4.98 13.19
N CYS A 83 -19.96 -4.35 12.18
CA CYS A 83 -18.56 -4.52 11.86
C CYS A 83 -17.68 -3.57 12.67
N THR A 84 -16.50 -4.06 13.11
CA THR A 84 -15.50 -3.23 13.79
C THR A 84 -14.44 -2.73 12.82
N PRO A 85 -14.04 -1.45 12.90
CA PRO A 85 -12.92 -0.91 12.13
C PRO A 85 -11.61 -1.66 12.36
N GLY A 86 -10.86 -1.96 11.29
CA GLY A 86 -9.64 -2.76 11.37
C GLY A 86 -9.30 -3.52 10.09
N THR A 87 -8.16 -4.19 10.09
CA THR A 87 -7.72 -5.12 9.04
C THR A 87 -7.94 -6.60 9.39
N HIS A 88 -8.66 -6.90 10.48
CA HIS A 88 -8.86 -8.29 10.93
C HIS A 88 -9.76 -9.10 9.99
N HIS A 89 -10.70 -8.45 9.31
CA HIS A 89 -11.55 -9.09 8.30
C HIS A 89 -10.80 -9.20 6.97
N ASN A 90 -9.73 -10.00 6.98
CA ASN A 90 -8.89 -10.22 5.80
C ASN A 90 -9.06 -11.62 5.21
N LEU A 91 -8.63 -11.76 3.97
CA LEU A 91 -8.78 -12.98 3.18
C LEU A 91 -7.62 -13.98 3.40
N GLY A 92 -6.82 -13.81 4.46
CA GLY A 92 -5.72 -14.71 4.81
C GLY A 92 -4.48 -14.58 3.91
N LYS A 93 -3.38 -15.23 4.32
CA LYS A 93 -2.05 -15.06 3.70
C LYS A 93 -1.96 -15.59 2.26
N GLY A 94 -2.76 -16.57 1.88
CA GLY A 94 -2.75 -17.20 0.55
C GLY A 94 -3.28 -16.33 -0.58
N VAL A 95 -4.00 -15.25 -0.26
CA VAL A 95 -4.73 -14.42 -1.25
C VAL A 95 -3.92 -13.24 -1.78
N LYS A 96 -2.69 -13.00 -1.25
CA LYS A 96 -1.76 -12.02 -1.83
C LYS A 96 -1.19 -12.54 -3.16
N THR A 97 -1.85 -12.24 -4.27
CA THR A 97 -1.29 -12.55 -5.59
C THR A 97 -0.31 -11.49 -6.04
N GLN A 98 0.74 -11.91 -6.75
CA GLN A 98 1.73 -11.03 -7.37
C GLN A 98 1.07 -10.01 -8.32
N TYR A 99 -0.05 -10.39 -8.95
CA TYR A 99 -0.81 -9.54 -9.86
C TYR A 99 -1.35 -8.27 -9.20
N GLY A 100 -2.02 -8.38 -8.03
CA GLY A 100 -2.54 -7.19 -7.33
C GLY A 100 -1.43 -6.20 -6.97
N LEU A 101 -0.28 -6.72 -6.51
CA LEU A 101 0.90 -5.92 -6.17
C LEU A 101 1.49 -5.21 -7.40
N TYR A 102 1.56 -5.87 -8.55
CA TYR A 102 2.06 -5.25 -9.77
C TYR A 102 1.06 -4.28 -10.40
N ARG A 103 -0.23 -4.64 -10.43
CA ARG A 103 -1.30 -3.81 -10.98
C ARG A 103 -1.33 -2.44 -10.32
N PHE A 104 -1.23 -2.41 -8.99
CA PHE A 104 -1.35 -1.18 -8.21
C PHE A 104 0.00 -0.56 -7.82
N LYS A 105 1.11 -0.97 -8.45
CA LYS A 105 2.44 -0.47 -8.13
C LYS A 105 2.56 1.04 -8.40
N ASN A 106 2.05 1.53 -9.53
CA ASN A 106 2.11 2.95 -9.88
C ASN A 106 1.39 3.83 -8.84
N GLN A 107 0.28 3.31 -8.35
CA GLN A 107 -0.53 3.93 -7.33
C GLN A 107 0.19 3.97 -5.99
N ALA A 108 0.83 2.87 -5.60
CA ALA A 108 1.68 2.86 -4.42
C ALA A 108 2.86 3.85 -4.53
N LEU A 109 3.44 4.04 -5.71
CA LEU A 109 4.48 5.05 -5.93
C LEU A 109 3.96 6.49 -5.69
N VAL A 110 2.67 6.77 -5.87
CA VAL A 110 2.07 8.05 -5.46
C VAL A 110 2.14 8.24 -3.94
N ALA A 111 1.94 7.18 -3.15
CA ALA A 111 2.12 7.24 -1.69
C ALA A 111 3.58 7.48 -1.32
N VAL A 112 4.54 6.85 -2.02
CA VAL A 112 5.98 7.07 -1.81
C VAL A 112 6.36 8.51 -2.10
N ASN A 113 5.89 9.05 -3.22
CA ASN A 113 6.10 10.46 -3.56
C ASN A 113 5.51 11.39 -2.48
N ARG A 114 4.27 11.11 -2.04
CA ARG A 114 3.61 11.90 -1.00
C ARG A 114 4.33 11.83 0.34
N ALA A 115 4.81 10.65 0.75
CA ALA A 115 5.55 10.49 2.00
C ALA A 115 6.88 11.26 2.00
N ASN A 116 7.61 11.25 0.88
CA ASN A 116 8.81 12.06 0.70
C ASN A 116 8.52 13.56 0.68
N PHE A 117 7.37 13.97 0.12
CA PHE A 117 6.89 15.36 0.18
C PHE A 117 6.54 15.78 1.61
N LEU A 118 5.73 14.99 2.32
CA LEU A 118 5.36 15.24 3.72
C LEU A 118 6.59 15.31 4.62
N THR A 119 7.58 14.44 4.40
CA THR A 119 8.83 14.45 5.17
C THR A 119 9.58 15.78 5.05
N ARG A 120 9.55 16.41 3.87
CA ARG A 120 10.16 17.73 3.66
C ARG A 120 9.34 18.84 4.32
N ILE A 121 8.01 18.78 4.19
CA ILE A 121 7.09 19.71 4.86
C ILE A 121 7.33 19.67 6.39
N TRP A 122 7.28 18.49 6.99
CA TRP A 122 7.49 18.30 8.43
C TRP A 122 8.91 18.58 8.92
N LYS A 123 9.87 18.77 8.00
CA LYS A 123 11.23 19.17 8.35
C LYS A 123 11.41 20.68 8.42
N LYS A 124 10.82 21.43 7.46
CA LYS A 124 11.16 22.84 7.23
C LYS A 124 9.98 23.81 7.24
N ALA A 125 8.75 23.33 7.08
CA ALA A 125 7.63 24.25 6.89
C ALA A 125 7.30 25.03 8.17
N GLU A 126 6.81 26.25 7.99
CA GLU A 126 6.38 27.12 9.08
C GLU A 126 5.24 26.49 9.88
N PRO A 127 5.11 26.79 11.20
CA PRO A 127 4.06 26.22 12.05
C PRO A 127 2.65 26.33 11.48
N GLY A 128 2.30 27.47 10.86
CA GLY A 128 0.99 27.67 10.24
C GLY A 128 0.68 26.69 9.08
N VAL A 129 1.70 26.17 8.40
CA VAL A 129 1.56 25.12 7.39
C VAL A 129 1.36 23.76 8.06
N LEU A 130 2.16 23.48 9.10
CA LEU A 130 2.13 22.22 9.85
C LEU A 130 0.84 22.02 10.65
N GLU A 131 0.20 23.10 11.06
CA GLU A 131 -1.07 23.10 11.81
C GLU A 131 -2.31 23.20 10.90
N SER A 132 -2.13 23.30 9.58
CA SER A 132 -3.25 23.47 8.65
C SER A 132 -3.95 22.15 8.32
N GLU A 133 -5.08 21.88 8.98
CA GLU A 133 -5.94 20.73 8.63
C GLU A 133 -6.42 20.79 7.19
N TYR A 134 -6.81 21.98 6.73
CA TYR A 134 -7.24 22.21 5.35
C TYR A 134 -6.18 21.78 4.34
N LEU A 135 -4.91 22.09 4.59
CA LEU A 135 -3.81 21.66 3.73
C LEU A 135 -3.75 20.13 3.64
N PHE A 136 -3.78 19.43 4.77
CA PHE A 136 -3.65 17.96 4.77
C PHE A 136 -4.90 17.25 4.24
N TYR A 137 -6.10 17.78 4.50
CA TYR A 137 -7.35 17.31 3.89
C TYR A 137 -7.33 17.49 2.37
N THR A 138 -6.92 18.65 1.89
CA THR A 138 -6.80 18.93 0.44
C THR A 138 -5.80 17.99 -0.22
N GLN A 139 -4.68 17.70 0.45
CA GLN A 139 -3.68 16.76 -0.09
C GLN A 139 -4.25 15.36 -0.29
N VAL A 140 -4.92 14.77 0.72
CA VAL A 140 -5.47 13.41 0.58
C VAL A 140 -6.63 13.37 -0.42
N ARG A 141 -7.46 14.42 -0.45
CA ARG A 141 -8.53 14.56 -1.45
C ARG A 141 -7.97 14.59 -2.87
N SER A 142 -6.92 15.37 -3.12
CA SER A 142 -6.30 15.49 -4.45
C SER A 142 -5.75 14.15 -4.96
N ILE A 143 -5.25 13.29 -4.07
CA ILE A 143 -4.78 11.95 -4.45
C ILE A 143 -5.94 11.12 -4.99
N VAL A 144 -7.08 11.12 -4.29
CA VAL A 144 -8.28 10.40 -4.73
C VAL A 144 -8.81 10.99 -6.03
N GLU A 145 -8.89 12.31 -6.17
CA GLU A 145 -9.36 12.99 -7.38
C GLU A 145 -8.51 12.68 -8.62
N SER A 146 -7.19 12.52 -8.45
CA SER A 146 -6.25 12.38 -9.56
C SER A 146 -6.22 11.01 -10.22
N ASP A 147 -6.72 9.97 -9.54
CA ASP A 147 -6.70 8.60 -10.07
C ASP A 147 -8.03 7.89 -9.72
N PRO A 148 -8.85 7.52 -10.73
CA PRO A 148 -10.11 6.81 -10.51
C PRO A 148 -9.91 5.44 -9.87
N ASP A 149 -8.75 4.81 -10.03
CA ASP A 149 -8.47 3.54 -9.37
C ASP A 149 -8.25 3.75 -7.86
N ILE A 150 -7.94 4.97 -7.38
CA ILE A 150 -7.73 5.24 -5.93
C ILE A 150 -9.10 5.39 -5.31
N PHE A 151 -9.46 4.45 -4.43
CA PHE A 151 -10.71 4.52 -3.68
C PHE A 151 -10.59 5.51 -2.53
N ALA A 152 -9.49 5.43 -1.78
CA ALA A 152 -9.24 6.31 -0.66
C ALA A 152 -7.75 6.58 -0.44
N ALA A 153 -7.45 7.65 0.28
CA ALA A 153 -6.10 8.05 0.65
C ALA A 153 -6.10 8.65 2.05
N GLY A 154 -5.05 8.40 2.81
CA GLY A 154 -4.92 8.93 4.16
C GLY A 154 -3.48 9.22 4.56
N ASN A 155 -3.28 10.21 5.42
CA ASN A 155 -1.98 10.50 6.04
C ASN A 155 -2.15 10.44 7.56
N CYS A 156 -2.03 9.24 8.14
CA CYS A 156 -2.27 9.05 9.56
C CYS A 156 -1.01 9.32 10.39
N TYR A 157 -1.19 10.02 11.51
CA TYR A 157 -0.13 10.41 12.42
C TYR A 157 -0.09 9.51 13.66
N ASP A 158 1.10 9.29 14.21
CA ASP A 158 1.34 8.68 15.51
C ASP A 158 0.74 9.54 16.64
N ALA A 159 0.65 8.97 17.84
CA ALA A 159 0.15 9.61 19.04
C ALA A 159 0.84 10.96 19.26
N ARG A 160 0.05 12.03 19.26
CA ARG A 160 0.49 13.41 19.51
C ARG A 160 1.52 13.94 18.51
N GLU A 161 1.51 13.42 17.28
CA GLU A 161 2.47 13.83 16.25
C GLU A 161 1.94 14.86 15.24
N PHE A 162 0.70 15.33 15.38
CA PHE A 162 0.13 16.39 14.54
C PHE A 162 0.08 17.75 15.26
N LYS A 163 -0.84 17.91 16.22
CA LYS A 163 -1.05 19.10 17.05
C LYS A 163 -1.07 18.72 18.53
N ALA A 164 -0.81 19.68 19.42
CA ALA A 164 -0.80 19.44 20.86
C ALA A 164 -2.17 19.00 21.40
N GLU A 165 -3.24 19.51 20.79
CA GLU A 165 -4.64 19.25 21.16
C GLU A 165 -5.12 17.87 20.72
N TYR A 166 -4.47 17.26 19.72
CA TYR A 166 -4.93 16.02 19.10
C TYR A 166 -4.10 14.83 19.58
N PHE A 167 -4.77 13.85 20.18
CA PHE A 167 -4.11 12.58 20.48
C PHE A 167 -3.81 11.80 19.20
N LEU A 168 -4.77 11.75 18.27
CA LEU A 168 -4.60 11.18 16.93
C LEU A 168 -5.16 12.14 15.89
N TYR A 169 -4.65 11.97 14.68
CA TYR A 169 -5.13 12.69 13.51
C TYR A 169 -4.84 11.84 12.28
N CYS A 170 -5.83 11.58 11.46
CA CYS A 170 -5.65 10.95 10.17
C CYS A 170 -6.56 11.58 9.11
N PRO A 171 -6.10 12.64 8.42
CA PRO A 171 -6.79 13.16 7.25
C PRO A 171 -6.97 12.05 6.25
N TYR A 172 -8.22 11.84 5.86
CA TYR A 172 -8.64 10.70 5.06
C TYR A 172 -9.71 11.13 4.06
N ALA A 173 -9.48 10.82 2.79
CA ALA A 173 -10.44 11.02 1.72
C ALA A 173 -10.84 9.67 1.13
N HIS A 174 -12.12 9.48 0.84
CA HIS A 174 -12.63 8.27 0.19
C HIS A 174 -13.82 8.59 -0.72
N ARG A 175 -14.03 7.74 -1.72
CA ARG A 175 -15.17 7.80 -2.62
C ARG A 175 -16.42 7.25 -1.95
N MET A 176 -17.53 7.94 -2.12
CA MET A 176 -18.86 7.50 -1.72
C MET A 176 -19.60 6.84 -2.89
N ASP A 177 -20.66 6.08 -2.59
CA ASP A 177 -21.46 5.37 -3.60
C ASP A 177 -22.10 6.30 -4.66
N ASN A 178 -22.34 7.57 -4.29
CA ASN A 178 -22.87 8.59 -5.20
C ASN A 178 -21.80 9.25 -6.09
N GLY A 179 -20.52 8.82 -5.98
CA GLY A 179 -19.40 9.36 -6.74
C GLY A 179 -18.73 10.59 -6.12
N GLU A 180 -19.27 11.15 -5.04
CA GLU A 180 -18.64 12.24 -4.29
C GLU A 180 -17.41 11.74 -3.50
N ILE A 181 -16.53 12.66 -3.11
CA ILE A 181 -15.39 12.36 -2.25
C ILE A 181 -15.63 12.99 -0.89
N ASN A 182 -15.76 12.14 0.12
CA ASN A 182 -15.86 12.57 1.51
C ASN A 182 -14.47 12.63 2.14
N VAL A 183 -14.20 13.73 2.86
CA VAL A 183 -12.93 13.98 3.54
C VAL A 183 -13.20 14.20 5.02
N LYS A 184 -12.55 13.41 5.87
CA LYS A 184 -12.76 13.42 7.33
C LYS A 184 -11.47 13.09 8.07
N ASP A 185 -11.47 13.28 9.37
CA ASP A 185 -10.48 12.65 10.25
C ASP A 185 -10.89 11.20 10.54
N LEU A 186 -10.16 10.25 9.97
CA LEU A 186 -10.37 8.83 10.19
C LEU A 186 -10.13 8.42 11.65
N SER A 187 -9.30 9.15 12.40
CA SER A 187 -8.94 8.80 13.77
C SER A 187 -10.11 8.82 14.76
N LEU A 188 -11.17 9.57 14.44
CA LEU A 188 -12.40 9.67 15.23
C LEU A 188 -13.25 8.40 15.19
N GLU A 189 -13.13 7.62 14.11
CA GLU A 189 -13.90 6.39 13.89
C GLU A 189 -13.01 5.15 13.88
N TYR A 190 -11.70 5.31 13.75
CA TYR A 190 -10.77 4.23 13.51
C TYR A 190 -9.53 4.37 14.41
N HIS A 191 -9.44 3.53 15.43
CA HIS A 191 -8.32 3.52 16.38
C HIS A 191 -7.11 2.75 15.83
N TYR A 192 -6.38 3.36 14.88
CA TYR A 192 -5.29 2.70 14.14
C TYR A 192 -4.00 2.47 14.92
N LEU A 193 -3.92 2.92 16.19
CA LEU A 193 -2.83 2.55 17.07
C LEU A 193 -2.98 1.17 17.69
N GLY A 194 -4.18 0.58 17.64
CA GLY A 194 -4.44 -0.75 18.15
C GLY A 194 -3.86 -1.85 17.25
N ASN A 195 -3.76 -3.06 17.80
CA ASN A 195 -3.22 -4.25 17.13
C ASN A 195 -3.98 -4.67 15.86
N SER A 196 -5.14 -4.05 15.63
CA SER A 196 -6.06 -4.29 14.52
C SER A 196 -5.64 -3.70 13.19
N SER A 197 -4.67 -2.79 13.21
CA SER A 197 -4.37 -1.90 12.09
C SER A 197 -2.99 -2.18 11.56
N GLU A 198 -2.86 -3.36 10.95
CA GLU A 198 -1.58 -3.89 10.45
C GLU A 198 -0.82 -2.86 9.61
N TRP A 199 -1.54 -2.12 8.76
CA TRP A 199 -0.95 -1.09 7.91
C TRP A 199 -0.15 -0.03 8.69
N PHE A 200 -0.63 0.40 9.87
CA PHE A 200 0.02 1.46 10.64
C PHE A 200 1.21 0.91 11.41
N ILE A 201 0.99 -0.23 12.06
CA ILE A 201 1.99 -0.91 12.87
C ILE A 201 3.19 -1.26 11.99
N SER A 202 2.96 -1.79 10.77
CA SER A 202 4.04 -2.07 9.81
C SER A 202 4.85 -0.83 9.47
N ALA A 203 4.22 0.31 9.21
CA ALA A 203 4.91 1.57 8.91
C ALA A 203 5.78 2.03 10.09
N ARG A 204 5.23 1.97 11.30
CA ARG A 204 5.94 2.33 12.53
C ARG A 204 7.13 1.40 12.78
N MET A 205 6.95 0.09 12.61
CA MET A 205 8.02 -0.90 12.79
C MET A 205 9.15 -0.70 11.78
N ILE A 206 8.84 -0.50 10.50
CA ILE A 206 9.85 -0.23 9.46
C ILE A 206 10.64 1.05 9.79
N SER A 207 9.97 2.05 10.38
CA SER A 207 10.57 3.34 10.76
C SER A 207 11.40 3.31 12.04
N SER A 208 11.36 2.21 12.81
CA SER A 208 12.09 2.11 14.08
C SER A 208 13.61 2.13 13.92
N ASN A 209 14.12 1.74 12.75
CA ASN A 209 15.53 1.78 12.45
C ASN A 209 15.83 2.69 11.26
N LEU A 210 16.25 3.93 11.56
CA LEU A 210 16.56 4.95 10.56
C LEU A 210 17.77 4.59 9.68
N SER A 211 18.64 3.67 10.11
CA SER A 211 19.81 3.26 9.32
C SER A 211 19.44 2.54 8.02
N ASN A 212 18.19 2.06 7.92
CA ASN A 212 17.70 1.37 6.73
C ASN A 212 17.33 2.32 5.60
N PHE A 213 17.24 3.62 5.87
CA PHE A 213 16.78 4.61 4.91
C PHE A 213 17.94 5.40 4.32
N ASN A 214 17.76 5.79 3.07
CA ASN A 214 18.72 6.63 2.37
C ASN A 214 18.41 8.12 2.60
N PHE A 215 19.45 8.92 2.55
CA PHE A 215 19.36 10.38 2.57
C PHE A 215 19.58 10.93 1.17
N THR A 216 18.75 11.88 0.76
CA THR A 216 19.00 12.68 -0.42
C THR A 216 19.56 14.03 -0.01
N VAL A 217 20.62 14.46 -0.68
CA VAL A 217 21.17 15.81 -0.56
C VAL A 217 20.70 16.64 -1.74
N GLY A 218 20.07 17.78 -1.45
CA GLY A 218 19.61 18.75 -2.44
C GLY A 218 20.13 20.16 -2.11
N THR A 219 19.94 21.06 -3.06
CA THR A 219 20.16 22.51 -2.84
C THR A 219 18.90 23.26 -3.21
N GLU A 220 18.54 24.23 -2.38
CA GLU A 220 17.41 25.14 -2.59
C GLU A 220 17.95 26.56 -2.72
N GLN A 221 17.34 27.37 -3.58
CA GLN A 221 17.73 28.77 -3.74
C GLN A 221 16.47 29.62 -3.75
N TRP A 222 16.29 30.41 -2.68
CA TRP A 222 15.13 31.27 -2.56
C TRP A 222 15.30 32.55 -3.39
N ARG A 223 14.19 33.05 -3.95
CA ARG A 223 14.18 34.37 -4.60
C ARG A 223 14.04 35.44 -3.52
N ILE A 224 14.89 36.47 -3.55
CA ILE A 224 14.85 37.58 -2.58
C ILE A 224 14.00 38.74 -3.11
N ASN A 225 14.09 39.03 -4.41
CA ASN A 225 13.33 40.08 -5.08
C ASN A 225 13.12 39.73 -6.56
N ASP A 226 12.58 40.67 -7.33
CA ASP A 226 12.24 40.44 -8.74
C ASP A 226 13.42 39.96 -9.59
N ASN A 227 14.66 40.31 -9.25
CA ASN A 227 15.80 40.07 -10.13
C ASN A 227 16.94 39.27 -9.48
N THR A 228 16.87 38.94 -8.19
CA THR A 228 17.96 38.27 -7.49
C THR A 228 17.51 37.05 -6.70
N SER A 229 18.29 35.97 -6.87
CA SER A 229 18.24 34.79 -6.02
C SER A 229 19.19 34.93 -4.82
N GLY A 230 18.86 34.29 -3.71
CA GLY A 230 19.69 34.21 -2.52
C GLY A 230 20.82 33.18 -2.64
N SER A 231 21.47 32.90 -1.52
CA SER A 231 22.47 31.83 -1.44
C SER A 231 21.83 30.46 -1.58
N TYR A 232 22.62 29.48 -2.05
CA TYR A 232 22.21 28.08 -2.00
C TYR A 232 22.14 27.60 -0.55
N GLU A 233 21.03 26.98 -0.20
CA GLU A 233 20.82 26.28 1.05
C GLU A 233 20.92 24.77 0.80
N TYR A 234 21.79 24.09 1.54
CA TYR A 234 21.94 22.65 1.45
C TYR A 234 20.92 21.95 2.34
N ASP A 235 20.26 20.92 1.80
CA ASP A 235 19.29 20.10 2.52
C ASP A 235 19.66 18.61 2.42
N SER A 236 19.81 17.94 3.57
CA SER A 236 19.94 16.48 3.63
C SER A 236 18.72 15.89 4.33
N THR A 237 17.89 15.17 3.60
CA THR A 237 16.60 14.67 4.10
C THR A 237 16.45 13.18 3.84
N ILE A 238 15.95 12.47 4.85
CA ILE A 238 15.61 11.05 4.76
C ILE A 238 14.58 10.83 3.64
N THR A 239 14.73 9.75 2.91
CA THR A 239 13.83 9.38 1.82
C THR A 239 13.40 7.94 1.91
N VAL A 240 12.13 7.73 1.56
CA VAL A 240 11.51 6.41 1.47
C VAL A 240 11.40 5.98 0.01
N THR A 241 11.53 4.68 -0.21
CA THR A 241 11.33 4.02 -1.50
C THR A 241 10.15 3.05 -1.41
N TYR A 242 9.80 2.41 -2.53
CA TYR A 242 8.69 1.47 -2.58
C TYR A 242 8.86 0.29 -1.60
N GLU A 243 10.10 -0.15 -1.41
CA GLU A 243 10.53 -1.29 -0.59
C GLU A 243 10.40 -1.01 0.91
N HIS A 244 10.35 0.27 1.29
CA HIS A 244 10.07 0.70 2.67
C HIS A 244 8.56 0.71 2.99
N GLY A 245 7.71 0.36 2.01
CA GLY A 245 6.28 0.28 2.20
C GLY A 245 5.78 -1.15 2.44
N HIS A 246 4.53 -1.24 2.85
CA HIS A 246 3.83 -2.46 3.19
C HIS A 246 2.47 -2.50 2.51
N TRP A 247 2.17 -3.64 1.88
CA TRP A 247 0.82 -3.95 1.41
C TRP A 247 0.08 -4.79 2.45
N SER A 248 -1.11 -4.36 2.86
CA SER A 248 -2.00 -5.19 3.68
C SER A 248 -2.45 -6.44 2.89
N LEU A 249 -2.93 -7.45 3.60
CA LEU A 249 -3.81 -8.44 2.97
C LEU A 249 -5.09 -7.74 2.47
N PRO A 250 -5.78 -8.23 1.44
CA PRO A 250 -7.12 -7.74 1.12
C PRO A 250 -8.04 -7.90 2.33
N TYR A 251 -8.74 -6.83 2.71
CA TYR A 251 -9.64 -6.80 3.87
C TYR A 251 -10.88 -5.96 3.60
N PHE A 252 -11.93 -6.22 4.38
CA PHE A 252 -13.12 -5.39 4.40
C PHE A 252 -12.93 -4.26 5.42
N ASP A 253 -12.89 -3.02 4.93
CA ASP A 253 -12.62 -1.84 5.75
C ASP A 253 -13.91 -1.19 6.25
N CYS A 254 -14.23 -1.44 7.51
CA CYS A 254 -15.34 -0.81 8.20
C CYS A 254 -14.90 0.54 8.79
N GLY A 255 -15.55 1.64 8.40
CA GLY A 255 -15.17 3.00 8.82
C GLY A 255 -14.35 3.78 7.78
N GLY A 256 -13.54 3.10 6.96
CA GLY A 256 -12.86 3.71 5.80
C GLY A 256 -13.68 3.76 4.50
N GLY A 257 -14.93 3.27 4.52
CA GLY A 257 -15.80 3.29 3.33
C GLY A 257 -16.65 2.03 3.14
N ASN A 258 -16.54 1.06 4.05
CA ASN A 258 -17.35 -0.17 4.08
C ASN A 258 -17.19 -0.99 2.79
N ILE A 259 -15.94 -1.20 2.40
CA ILE A 259 -15.57 -1.77 1.10
C ILE A 259 -14.43 -2.80 1.23
N TRP A 260 -14.34 -3.69 0.25
CA TRP A 260 -13.18 -4.58 0.09
C TRP A 260 -12.02 -3.86 -0.59
N MET A 261 -10.85 -3.96 0.02
CA MET A 261 -9.71 -3.20 -0.45
C MET A 261 -8.38 -3.75 0.03
N MET A 262 -7.31 -3.25 -0.57
CA MET A 262 -5.93 -3.40 -0.10
C MET A 262 -5.32 -2.04 0.17
N THR A 263 -4.43 -1.99 1.15
CA THR A 263 -3.78 -0.75 1.56
C THR A 263 -2.29 -0.84 1.30
N TYR A 264 -1.75 0.14 0.59
CA TYR A 264 -0.31 0.39 0.59
C TYR A 264 0.03 1.51 1.57
N THR A 265 0.98 1.22 2.44
CA THR A 265 1.47 2.16 3.44
C THR A 265 2.96 2.32 3.33
N VAL A 266 3.44 3.55 3.45
CA VAL A 266 4.85 3.87 3.51
C VAL A 266 5.00 4.98 4.55
N PRO A 267 6.04 4.95 5.40
CA PRO A 267 6.20 5.92 6.46
C PRO A 267 6.62 7.29 5.92
N PHE A 268 6.33 8.34 6.70
CA PHE A 268 6.90 9.66 6.52
C PHE A 268 7.40 10.16 7.88
N PHE A 269 8.28 11.16 7.85
CA PHE A 269 9.02 11.55 9.04
C PHE A 269 8.90 13.05 9.33
N GLY A 270 8.92 13.38 10.61
CA GLY A 270 9.19 14.73 11.08
C GLY A 270 10.65 14.87 11.48
N TYR A 271 11.08 16.11 11.69
CA TYR A 271 12.44 16.41 12.10
C TYR A 271 12.43 17.21 13.39
N SER A 272 13.11 16.71 14.42
CA SER A 272 13.24 17.39 15.71
C SER A 272 14.55 16.97 16.37
N ASN A 273 15.18 17.89 17.12
CA ASN A 273 16.42 17.60 17.87
C ASN A 273 17.53 16.97 17.02
N GLY A 274 17.68 17.38 15.76
CA GLY A 274 18.74 16.89 14.88
C GLY A 274 18.47 15.54 14.21
N THR A 275 17.35 14.87 14.52
CA THR A 275 17.02 13.53 14.00
C THR A 275 15.62 13.46 13.39
N PHE A 276 15.41 12.46 12.54
CA PHE A 276 14.10 12.13 12.00
C PHE A 276 13.31 11.24 12.97
N LYS A 277 11.99 11.43 13.02
CA LYS A 277 11.08 10.62 13.81
C LYS A 277 9.87 10.26 12.97
N PHE A 278 9.40 9.01 13.09
CA PHE A 278 8.14 8.59 12.50
C PHE A 278 7.01 9.53 12.95
N LYS A 279 6.19 9.97 12.00
CA LYS A 279 5.08 10.87 12.23
C LYS A 279 3.75 10.17 12.29
#